data_AF-A0AAX3BAD3-F1
#
_entry.id   AF-A0AAX3BAD3-F1
#
_cell.length_a   1.000
_cell.length_b   1.000
_cell.length_c   1.000
_cell.angle_alpha   90.00
_cell.angle_beta   90.00
_cell.angle_gamma   90.00
#
_symmetry.space_group_name_H-M   'P 1'
#
loop_
_entity.id
_entity.type
_entity.pdbx_description
1 polymer ?
#
loop_
_entity_poly.entity_id
_entity_poly.type
_entity_poly.pdbx_seq_one_letter_code
_entity_poly.pdbx_strand_id
1 'polypeptide(L)'
;MNQDILRSYKILDGEDLSMTEILALSKIGGEDLLDLVSLSYKVQKKYSPSIHLCTISNAKSGLCSENCSFCAQSSFHHTDIATYPLLSFKEIFQQAEKAYQNGIRHFGIVTSGYGYQKVNEEFQTILHIIEKVKKDFPDMEICASLGVLSEETAELLVRAGIVEYNHNLQVNPEKYSTLISSTHSINERIQTIKILKKYPVRVCSGGILGVGETMEDRIKLAFLLKNLNVDIIPLNVLIPIKGTKLEGQQKISPLEVVKTFALFRLIVKDKVIKFAAGRETIMKDFQGLIMLAGANGFLTGGYLTTKGRRSEDDKEFLEALYEFQE
;
A
#
# COMPACT_ATOMS: atom_id res chain seq x y z
N MET A 1 10.01 -28.08 13.56
CA MET A 1 10.01 -27.43 12.24
C MET A 1 9.16 -28.23 11.27
N ASN A 2 8.04 -27.63 10.89
CA ASN A 2 7.06 -28.12 9.93
C ASN A 2 7.67 -28.57 8.58
N GLN A 3 7.17 -29.67 8.00
CA GLN A 3 7.66 -30.21 6.71
C GLN A 3 7.37 -29.31 5.51
N ASP A 4 6.25 -28.58 5.52
CA ASP A 4 5.92 -27.65 4.44
C ASP A 4 6.86 -26.44 4.43
N ILE A 5 7.29 -25.97 5.61
CA ILE A 5 8.32 -24.94 5.73
C ILE A 5 9.65 -25.45 5.19
N LEU A 6 10.07 -26.66 5.60
CA LEU A 6 11.31 -27.29 5.14
C LEU A 6 11.39 -27.37 3.62
N ARG A 7 10.33 -27.85 2.96
CA ARG A 7 10.26 -27.93 1.49
C ARG A 7 10.29 -26.55 0.84
N SER A 8 9.76 -25.54 1.52
CA SER A 8 9.69 -24.17 1.00
C SER A 8 11.06 -23.47 0.99
N TYR A 9 12.10 -24.02 1.63
CA TYR A 9 13.46 -23.44 1.58
C TYR A 9 14.04 -23.36 0.17
N LYS A 10 13.55 -24.17 -0.79
CA LYS A 10 13.90 -24.08 -2.22
C LYS A 10 13.71 -22.68 -2.81
N ILE A 11 12.86 -21.85 -2.19
CA ILE A 11 12.69 -20.44 -2.59
C ILE A 11 13.98 -19.64 -2.49
N LEU A 12 14.85 -19.99 -1.54
CA LEU A 12 16.16 -19.39 -1.39
C LEU A 12 17.10 -19.83 -2.53
N ASP A 13 16.82 -20.92 -3.22
CA ASP A 13 17.59 -21.37 -4.39
C ASP A 13 17.02 -20.81 -5.70
N GLY A 14 16.02 -19.94 -5.62
CA GLY A 14 15.42 -19.23 -6.75
C GLY A 14 14.12 -19.85 -7.26
N GLU A 15 13.71 -21.02 -6.76
CA GLU A 15 12.47 -21.67 -7.16
C GLU A 15 11.23 -20.98 -6.59
N ASP A 16 10.23 -20.71 -7.43
CA ASP A 16 8.98 -20.13 -6.94
C ASP A 16 8.10 -21.19 -6.25
N LEU A 17 7.35 -20.75 -5.22
CA LEU A 17 6.35 -21.59 -4.57
C LEU A 17 5.02 -21.53 -5.33
N SER A 18 4.41 -22.70 -5.51
CA SER A 18 3.09 -22.83 -6.11
C SER A 18 1.98 -22.34 -5.17
N MET A 19 0.82 -22.04 -5.75
CA MET A 19 -0.40 -21.71 -4.98
C MET A 19 -0.72 -22.77 -3.91
N THR A 20 -0.59 -24.06 -4.26
CA THR A 20 -0.84 -25.18 -3.35
C THR A 20 0.12 -25.19 -2.16
N GLU A 21 1.41 -24.94 -2.40
CA GLU A 21 2.41 -24.86 -1.34
C GLU A 21 2.14 -23.68 -0.41
N ILE A 22 1.83 -22.50 -0.97
CA ILE A 22 1.47 -21.31 -0.19
C ILE A 22 0.20 -21.54 0.64
N LEU A 23 -0.81 -22.21 0.09
CA LEU A 23 -2.03 -22.56 0.83
C LEU A 23 -1.75 -23.55 1.96
N ALA A 24 -0.80 -24.47 1.80
CA ALA A 24 -0.35 -25.35 2.89
C ALA A 24 0.32 -24.53 4.01
N LEU A 25 1.25 -23.63 3.66
CA LEU A 25 1.90 -22.73 4.62
C LEU A 25 0.88 -21.84 5.36
N SER A 26 -0.21 -21.44 4.71
CA SER A 26 -1.23 -20.61 5.34
C SER A 26 -1.93 -21.26 6.55
N LYS A 27 -1.93 -22.60 6.61
CA LYS A 27 -2.54 -23.39 7.68
C LYS A 27 -1.63 -23.51 8.91
N ILE A 28 -0.36 -23.14 8.80
CA ILE A 28 0.61 -23.22 9.90
C ILE A 28 0.26 -22.21 11.00
N GLY A 29 0.30 -22.64 12.25
CA GLY A 29 0.08 -21.81 13.43
C GLY A 29 0.88 -22.31 14.62
N GLY A 30 0.64 -21.76 15.80
CA GLY A 30 1.37 -22.15 17.01
C GLY A 30 2.87 -21.84 16.90
N GLU A 31 3.69 -22.74 17.42
CA GLU A 31 5.15 -22.59 17.49
C GLU A 31 5.84 -22.50 16.11
N ASP A 32 5.31 -23.21 15.09
CA ASP A 32 5.85 -23.20 13.73
C ASP A 32 5.67 -21.87 13.00
N LEU A 33 4.86 -20.93 13.52
CA LEU A 33 4.67 -19.61 12.90
C LEU A 33 5.99 -18.84 12.80
N LEU A 34 6.84 -18.92 13.83
CA LEU A 34 8.11 -18.21 13.84
C LEU A 34 9.13 -18.83 12.87
N ASP A 35 9.02 -20.14 12.59
CA ASP A 35 9.80 -20.78 11.53
C ASP A 35 9.41 -20.23 10.14
N LEU A 36 8.10 -20.00 9.91
CA LEU A 36 7.60 -19.38 8.67
C LEU A 36 8.07 -17.92 8.53
N VAL A 37 8.00 -17.15 9.63
CA VAL A 37 8.53 -15.77 9.68
C VAL A 37 10.03 -15.76 9.40
N SER A 38 10.79 -16.69 9.99
CA SER A 38 12.23 -16.82 9.75
C SER A 38 12.55 -17.12 8.29
N LEU A 39 11.82 -18.02 7.64
CA LEU A 39 11.98 -18.27 6.21
C LEU A 39 11.67 -17.01 5.39
N SER A 40 10.54 -16.34 5.65
CA SER A 40 10.16 -15.09 4.97
C SER A 40 11.24 -14.01 5.12
N TYR A 41 11.80 -13.86 6.31
CA TYR A 41 12.89 -12.92 6.58
C TYR A 41 14.13 -13.21 5.73
N LYS A 42 14.54 -14.49 5.62
CA LYS A 42 15.65 -14.90 4.77
C LYS A 42 15.40 -14.58 3.30
N VAL A 43 14.17 -14.79 2.82
CA VAL A 43 13.77 -14.40 1.44
C VAL A 43 13.85 -12.89 1.27
N GLN A 44 13.36 -12.12 2.24
CA GLN A 44 13.43 -10.67 2.22
C GLN A 44 14.88 -10.18 2.12
N LYS A 45 15.77 -10.69 2.96
CA LYS A 45 17.20 -10.35 2.93
C LYS A 45 17.91 -10.75 1.65
N LYS A 46 17.50 -11.86 1.02
CA LYS A 46 18.14 -12.34 -0.22
C LYS A 46 17.69 -11.60 -1.46
N TYR A 47 16.40 -11.25 -1.56
CA TYR A 47 15.80 -10.81 -2.82
C TYR A 47 15.24 -9.40 -2.82
N SER A 48 14.90 -8.83 -1.65
CA SER A 48 14.18 -7.56 -1.61
C SER A 48 15.11 -6.36 -1.78
N PRO A 49 14.62 -5.26 -2.38
CA PRO A 49 15.34 -4.00 -2.40
C PRO A 49 15.46 -3.41 -0.99
N SER A 50 16.23 -2.33 -0.87
CA SER A 50 16.37 -1.55 0.36
C SER A 50 15.02 -1.06 0.89
N ILE A 51 15.01 -0.67 2.17
CA ILE A 51 13.80 -0.16 2.83
C ILE A 51 13.22 1.02 2.05
N HIS A 52 11.92 0.97 1.79
CA HIS A 52 11.16 2.03 1.13
C HIS A 52 10.26 2.77 2.12
N LEU A 53 10.53 4.06 2.32
CA LEU A 53 9.79 4.94 3.22
C LEU A 53 9.07 6.00 2.40
N CYS A 54 7.78 6.16 2.62
CA CYS A 54 7.00 7.18 1.94
C CYS A 54 6.11 7.94 2.90
N THR A 55 5.77 9.17 2.54
CA THR A 55 4.74 9.98 3.19
C THR A 55 3.74 10.45 2.15
N ILE A 56 2.56 10.87 2.58
CA ILE A 56 1.50 11.33 1.70
C ILE A 56 0.93 12.67 2.14
N SER A 57 0.52 13.45 1.14
CA SER A 57 -0.39 14.59 1.28
C SER A 57 -1.79 14.13 0.90
N ASN A 58 -2.74 14.24 1.83
CA ASN A 58 -4.16 14.16 1.51
C ASN A 58 -4.56 15.48 0.83
N ALA A 59 -4.29 15.57 -0.47
CA ALA A 59 -4.44 16.77 -1.26
C ALA A 59 -5.90 17.14 -1.52
N LYS A 60 -6.84 16.20 -1.42
CA LYS A 60 -8.28 16.43 -1.56
C LYS A 60 -9.02 15.41 -0.71
N SER A 61 -9.94 15.86 0.14
CA SER A 61 -10.57 15.00 1.16
C SER A 61 -12.09 15.05 1.13
N GLY A 62 -12.71 13.88 1.23
CA GLY A 62 -14.17 13.73 1.27
C GLY A 62 -14.85 13.89 -0.09
N LEU A 63 -16.19 13.92 -0.07
CA LEU A 63 -17.07 14.08 -1.24
C LEU A 63 -16.78 13.11 -2.40
N CYS A 64 -16.23 11.93 -2.11
CA CYS A 64 -15.93 10.93 -3.12
C CYS A 64 -17.24 10.31 -3.65
N SER A 65 -17.39 10.27 -4.97
CA SER A 65 -18.53 9.65 -5.65
C SER A 65 -18.56 8.12 -5.56
N GLU A 66 -17.56 7.51 -4.93
CA GLU A 66 -17.40 6.05 -4.90
C GLU A 66 -17.86 5.44 -3.59
N ASN A 67 -18.51 4.27 -3.67
CA ASN A 67 -19.13 3.63 -2.51
C ASN A 67 -18.24 2.60 -1.80
N CYS A 68 -16.92 2.81 -1.80
CA CYS A 68 -15.98 1.92 -1.13
C CYS A 68 -16.41 1.66 0.33
N SER A 69 -16.63 0.39 0.68
CA SER A 69 -17.22 -0.04 1.96
C SER A 69 -16.45 0.42 3.20
N PHE A 70 -15.13 0.50 3.08
CA PHE A 70 -14.20 0.87 4.16
C PHE A 70 -13.90 2.38 4.23
N CYS A 71 -14.23 3.15 3.18
CA CYS A 71 -13.62 4.46 2.97
C CYS A 71 -14.42 5.58 3.61
N ALA A 72 -13.87 6.25 4.62
CA ALA A 72 -14.56 7.37 5.27
C ALA A 72 -14.82 8.56 4.33
N GLN A 73 -14.12 8.67 3.21
CA GLN A 73 -14.27 9.77 2.26
C GLN A 73 -15.42 9.61 1.27
N SER A 74 -16.08 8.46 1.26
CA SER A 74 -17.23 8.15 0.41
C SER A 74 -18.45 8.98 0.80
N SER A 75 -19.07 9.63 -0.18
CA SER A 75 -20.34 10.35 -0.02
C SER A 75 -21.53 9.44 0.30
N PHE A 76 -21.36 8.11 0.18
CA PHE A 76 -22.37 7.13 0.58
C PHE A 76 -22.40 6.87 2.09
N HIS A 77 -21.43 7.40 2.84
CA HIS A 77 -21.25 7.14 4.27
C HIS A 77 -21.37 8.43 5.08
N HIS A 78 -21.81 8.32 6.33
CA HIS A 78 -21.97 9.46 7.24
C HIS A 78 -20.83 9.49 8.26
N THR A 79 -19.65 9.90 7.81
CA THR A 79 -18.45 9.97 8.68
C THR A 79 -18.12 11.40 9.07
N ASP A 80 -17.42 11.56 10.19
CA ASP A 80 -16.99 12.85 10.73
C ASP A 80 -15.54 13.15 10.35
N ILE A 81 -15.29 13.32 9.05
CA ILE A 81 -13.97 13.66 8.51
C ILE A 81 -13.91 15.11 8.01
N ALA A 82 -12.72 15.70 8.05
CA ALA A 82 -12.48 16.97 7.39
C ALA A 82 -12.66 16.83 5.87
N THR A 83 -13.53 17.65 5.31
CA THR A 83 -13.85 17.69 3.89
C THR A 83 -13.36 19.02 3.30
N TYR A 84 -12.61 18.94 2.21
CA TYR A 84 -12.04 20.11 1.54
C TYR A 84 -11.73 19.79 0.07
N PRO A 85 -11.80 20.80 -0.83
CA PRO A 85 -11.40 20.63 -2.24
C PRO A 85 -9.90 20.37 -2.36
N LEU A 86 -9.37 20.33 -3.58
CA LEU A 86 -7.93 20.28 -3.77
C LEU A 86 -7.25 21.42 -2.98
N LEU A 87 -6.28 21.06 -2.13
CA LEU A 87 -5.46 22.01 -1.38
C LEU A 87 -4.74 22.95 -2.34
N SER A 88 -4.42 24.15 -1.86
CA SER A 88 -3.67 25.10 -2.65
C SER A 88 -2.27 24.57 -2.96
N PHE A 89 -1.71 25.05 -4.07
CA PHE A 89 -0.31 24.79 -4.44
C PHE A 89 0.64 25.01 -3.25
N LYS A 90 0.46 26.12 -2.52
CA LYS A 90 1.31 26.49 -1.39
C LYS A 90 1.26 25.44 -0.27
N GLU A 91 0.07 24.93 0.06
CA GLU A 91 -0.09 23.93 1.11
C GLU A 91 0.56 22.60 0.75
N ILE A 92 0.35 22.10 -0.48
CA ILE A 92 0.95 20.83 -0.92
C ILE A 92 2.46 20.97 -1.06
N PHE A 93 2.94 22.10 -1.60
CA PHE A 93 4.38 22.37 -1.74
C PHE A 93 5.07 22.45 -0.36
N GLN A 94 4.46 23.11 0.63
CA GLN A 94 5.00 23.17 1.99
C GLN A 94 5.04 21.79 2.67
N GLN A 95 4.06 20.92 2.40
CA GLN A 95 4.09 19.54 2.89
C GLN A 95 5.25 18.75 2.26
N ALA A 96 5.49 18.93 0.96
CA ALA A 96 6.64 18.33 0.28
C ALA A 96 7.97 18.85 0.84
N GLU A 97 8.10 20.16 1.04
CA GLU A 97 9.28 20.79 1.64
C GLU A 97 9.57 20.22 3.04
N LYS A 98 8.54 20.11 3.89
CA LYS A 98 8.68 19.53 5.23
C LYS A 98 9.11 18.06 5.17
N ALA A 99 8.53 17.27 4.26
CA ALA A 99 8.95 15.88 4.05
C ALA A 99 10.43 15.79 3.64
N TYR A 100 10.87 16.67 2.72
CA TYR A 100 12.26 16.73 2.26
C TYR A 100 13.22 17.04 3.40
N GLN A 101 12.90 18.05 4.20
CA GLN A 101 13.71 18.48 5.37
C GLN A 101 13.81 17.37 6.42
N ASN A 102 12.76 16.56 6.58
CA ASN A 102 12.75 15.41 7.49
C ASN A 102 13.45 14.16 6.93
N GLY A 103 14.15 14.27 5.79
CA GLY A 103 14.88 13.14 5.19
C GLY A 103 14.00 12.17 4.40
N ILE A 104 12.70 12.44 4.25
CA ILE A 104 11.80 11.62 3.45
C ILE A 104 12.00 11.98 1.97
N ARG A 105 12.20 10.97 1.13
CA ARG A 105 12.45 11.15 -0.31
C ARG A 105 11.29 10.70 -1.19
N HIS A 106 10.33 9.91 -0.68
CA HIS A 106 9.12 9.56 -1.42
C HIS A 106 7.91 10.34 -0.90
N PHE A 107 7.35 11.20 -1.75
CA PHE A 107 6.22 12.06 -1.41
C PHE A 107 5.03 11.77 -2.32
N GLY A 108 3.92 11.32 -1.73
CA GLY A 108 2.70 10.96 -2.45
C GLY A 108 1.64 12.06 -2.42
N ILE A 109 1.13 12.45 -3.59
CA ILE A 109 -0.04 13.32 -3.70
C ILE A 109 -1.28 12.44 -3.85
N VAL A 110 -2.23 12.54 -2.91
CA VAL A 110 -3.42 11.67 -2.88
C VAL A 110 -4.69 12.48 -2.93
N THR A 111 -5.62 12.11 -3.80
CA THR A 111 -6.92 12.77 -3.92
C THR A 111 -8.07 11.79 -3.70
N SER A 112 -9.15 12.27 -3.08
CA SER A 112 -10.44 11.57 -3.10
C SER A 112 -11.09 11.63 -4.50
N GLY A 113 -11.98 10.68 -4.79
CA GLY A 113 -12.76 10.63 -6.04
C GLY A 113 -12.51 9.36 -6.87
N TYR A 114 -13.23 9.27 -8.00
CA TYR A 114 -13.13 8.15 -8.95
C TYR A 114 -11.76 8.09 -9.66
N GLY A 115 -11.28 9.23 -10.15
CA GLY A 115 -10.14 9.28 -11.06
C GLY A 115 -10.13 10.50 -11.96
N TYR A 116 -9.00 10.71 -12.65
CA TYR A 116 -8.85 11.71 -13.71
C TYR A 116 -8.76 11.01 -15.06
N GLN A 117 -9.91 10.77 -15.69
CA GLN A 117 -9.97 10.21 -17.05
C GLN A 117 -9.80 11.27 -18.15
N LYS A 118 -10.00 12.55 -17.79
CA LYS A 118 -9.88 13.71 -18.69
C LYS A 118 -9.06 14.78 -17.99
N VAL A 119 -8.36 15.58 -18.78
CA VAL A 119 -7.67 16.78 -18.31
C VAL A 119 -8.69 17.84 -17.92
N ASN A 120 -8.65 18.31 -16.68
CA ASN A 120 -9.42 19.44 -16.18
C ASN A 120 -8.48 20.38 -15.38
N GLU A 121 -9.00 21.52 -14.91
CA GLU A 121 -8.21 22.52 -14.17
C GLU A 121 -7.58 21.95 -12.88
N GLU A 122 -8.31 21.08 -12.18
CA GLU A 122 -7.82 20.40 -10.96
C GLU A 122 -6.61 19.51 -11.30
N PHE A 123 -6.70 18.72 -12.39
CA PHE A 123 -5.60 17.89 -12.87
C PHE A 123 -4.41 18.72 -13.34
N GLN A 124 -4.62 19.83 -14.06
CA GLN A 124 -3.55 20.74 -14.46
C GLN A 124 -2.83 21.34 -13.25
N THR A 125 -3.57 21.67 -12.19
CA THR A 125 -2.98 22.13 -10.93
C THR A 125 -2.08 21.07 -10.31
N ILE A 126 -2.51 19.80 -10.31
CA ILE A 126 -1.70 18.68 -9.82
C ILE A 126 -0.42 18.51 -10.64
N LEU A 127 -0.50 18.57 -11.98
CA LEU A 127 0.68 18.51 -12.85
C LEU A 127 1.68 19.64 -12.53
N HIS A 128 1.19 20.87 -12.37
CA HIS A 128 2.03 22.01 -12.02
C HIS A 128 2.73 21.85 -10.67
N ILE A 129 2.04 21.30 -9.66
CA ILE A 129 2.63 21.01 -8.36
C ILE A 129 3.75 19.97 -8.51
N ILE A 130 3.51 18.88 -9.24
CA ILE A 130 4.49 17.81 -9.48
C ILE A 130 5.75 18.40 -10.13
N GLU A 131 5.59 19.19 -11.18
CA GLU A 131 6.70 19.82 -11.89
C GLU A 131 7.52 20.75 -10.99
N LYS A 132 6.87 21.56 -10.14
CA LYS A 132 7.58 22.44 -9.21
C LYS A 132 8.31 21.65 -8.14
N VAL A 133 7.65 20.70 -7.49
CA VAL A 133 8.27 19.88 -6.42
C VAL A 133 9.51 19.18 -6.98
N LYS A 134 9.42 18.60 -8.19
CA LYS A 134 10.55 17.95 -8.84
C LYS A 134 11.69 18.92 -9.17
N LYS A 135 11.36 20.15 -9.59
CA LYS A 135 12.35 21.19 -9.90
C LYS A 135 13.09 21.68 -8.65
N ASP A 136 12.38 21.89 -7.55
CA ASP A 136 12.93 22.49 -6.34
C ASP A 136 13.55 21.46 -5.39
N PHE A 137 13.09 20.21 -5.45
CA PHE A 137 13.58 19.07 -4.66
C PHE A 137 13.98 17.90 -5.59
N PRO A 138 15.12 18.00 -6.29
CA PRO A 138 15.50 17.03 -7.34
C PRO A 138 15.71 15.60 -6.84
N ASP A 139 16.04 15.42 -5.55
CA ASP A 139 16.17 14.09 -4.93
C ASP A 139 14.84 13.54 -4.40
N MET A 140 13.73 14.27 -4.56
CA MET A 140 12.41 13.81 -4.15
C MET A 140 11.74 13.02 -5.27
N GLU A 141 11.42 11.77 -4.97
CA GLU A 141 10.62 10.88 -5.80
C GLU A 141 9.13 11.14 -5.54
N ILE A 142 8.44 11.65 -6.56
CA ILE A 142 7.01 11.97 -6.48
C ILE A 142 6.17 10.75 -6.84
N CYS A 143 5.25 10.41 -5.94
CA CYS A 143 4.20 9.42 -6.13
C CYS A 143 2.84 10.12 -6.29
N ALA A 144 1.94 9.53 -7.07
CA ALA A 144 0.57 10.01 -7.18
C ALA A 144 -0.45 8.88 -6.91
N SER A 145 -1.56 9.22 -6.25
CA SER A 145 -2.67 8.29 -6.00
C SER A 145 -3.99 9.00 -6.29
N LEU A 146 -4.33 9.07 -7.57
CA LEU A 146 -5.37 9.98 -8.06
C LEU A 146 -6.63 9.24 -8.56
N GLY A 147 -6.71 7.92 -8.37
CA GLY A 147 -7.82 7.09 -8.86
C GLY A 147 -7.55 6.49 -10.25
N VAL A 148 -8.62 6.25 -11.01
CA VAL A 148 -8.58 5.69 -12.38
C VAL A 148 -8.02 6.72 -13.36
N LEU A 149 -7.18 6.27 -14.29
CA LEU A 149 -6.57 7.14 -15.33
C LEU A 149 -6.95 6.66 -16.73
N SER A 150 -6.94 7.61 -17.67
CA SER A 150 -6.88 7.31 -19.10
C SER A 150 -5.42 7.24 -19.56
N GLU A 151 -5.17 6.83 -20.81
CA GLU A 151 -3.82 6.85 -21.37
C GLU A 151 -3.23 8.26 -21.43
N GLU A 152 -4.06 9.25 -21.78
CA GLU A 152 -3.68 10.67 -21.85
C GLU A 152 -3.24 11.19 -20.47
N THR A 153 -4.06 10.97 -19.44
CA THR A 153 -3.72 11.49 -18.09
C THR A 153 -2.55 10.74 -17.47
N ALA A 154 -2.39 9.44 -17.75
CA ALA A 154 -1.19 8.71 -17.35
C ALA A 154 0.07 9.27 -18.02
N GLU A 155 0.04 9.52 -19.33
CA GLU A 155 1.16 10.09 -20.06
C GLU A 155 1.55 11.48 -19.52
N LEU A 156 0.56 12.34 -19.25
CA LEU A 156 0.81 13.67 -18.72
C LEU A 156 1.45 13.63 -17.32
N LEU A 157 1.02 12.71 -16.45
CA LEU A 157 1.66 12.53 -15.14
C LEU A 157 3.13 12.09 -15.28
N VAL A 158 3.40 11.14 -16.19
CA VAL A 158 4.76 10.67 -16.48
C VAL A 158 5.63 11.83 -16.97
N ARG A 159 5.12 12.67 -17.87
CA ARG A 159 5.81 13.86 -18.38
C ARG A 159 6.05 14.90 -17.29
N ALA A 160 5.07 15.15 -16.42
CA ALA A 160 5.23 16.04 -15.26
C ALA A 160 6.29 15.52 -14.27
N GLY A 161 6.51 14.20 -14.26
CA GLY A 161 7.69 13.59 -13.67
C GLY A 161 7.42 12.73 -12.45
N ILE A 162 6.22 12.16 -12.30
CA ILE A 162 6.01 11.12 -11.30
C ILE A 162 6.93 9.92 -11.58
N VAL A 163 7.37 9.26 -10.52
CA VAL A 163 8.16 8.01 -10.62
C VAL A 163 7.41 6.82 -10.05
N GLU A 164 6.31 7.08 -9.33
CA GLU A 164 5.46 6.05 -8.74
C GLU A 164 3.98 6.43 -8.87
N TYR A 165 3.11 5.43 -9.05
CA TYR A 165 1.67 5.64 -8.99
C TYR A 165 0.99 4.55 -8.15
N ASN A 166 0.18 4.97 -7.18
CA ASN A 166 -0.55 4.07 -6.30
C ASN A 166 -1.99 3.82 -6.80
N HIS A 167 -2.32 2.55 -7.01
CA HIS A 167 -3.64 2.12 -7.43
C HIS A 167 -4.00 0.71 -6.92
N ASN A 168 -4.46 0.62 -5.67
CA ASN A 168 -4.71 -0.64 -4.97
C ASN A 168 -5.87 -1.45 -5.55
N LEU A 169 -5.74 -2.77 -5.62
CA LEU A 169 -6.84 -3.68 -5.97
C LEU A 169 -7.75 -4.02 -4.79
N GLN A 170 -7.29 -3.76 -3.56
CA GLN A 170 -8.00 -3.95 -2.28
C GLN A 170 -8.23 -5.41 -1.90
N VAL A 171 -8.80 -6.22 -2.80
CA VAL A 171 -9.06 -7.65 -2.65
C VAL A 171 -8.97 -8.34 -4.03
N ASN A 172 -9.04 -9.67 -4.07
CA ASN A 172 -9.08 -10.40 -5.34
C ASN A 172 -10.36 -10.10 -6.15
N PRO A 173 -10.35 -10.31 -7.48
CA PRO A 173 -11.47 -9.93 -8.36
C PRO A 173 -12.83 -10.55 -8.00
N GLU A 174 -12.85 -11.80 -7.50
CA GLU A 174 -14.10 -12.53 -7.19
C GLU A 174 -14.87 -11.89 -6.02
N LYS A 175 -14.15 -11.23 -5.10
CA LYS A 175 -14.72 -10.60 -3.90
C LYS A 175 -14.91 -9.10 -4.03
N TYR A 176 -14.48 -8.50 -5.13
CA TYR A 176 -14.37 -7.05 -5.23
C TYR A 176 -15.73 -6.34 -5.13
N SER A 177 -16.70 -6.75 -5.95
CA SER A 177 -18.02 -6.11 -5.99
C SER A 177 -18.82 -6.29 -4.70
N THR A 178 -18.56 -7.38 -3.97
CA THR A 178 -19.28 -7.71 -2.74
C THR A 178 -18.66 -7.06 -1.51
N LEU A 179 -17.33 -7.03 -1.41
CA LEU A 179 -16.62 -6.51 -0.24
C LEU A 179 -16.19 -5.06 -0.37
N ILE A 180 -15.91 -4.56 -1.58
CA ILE A 180 -15.27 -3.26 -1.78
C ILE A 180 -16.23 -2.22 -2.33
N SER A 181 -16.61 -2.31 -3.59
CA SER A 181 -17.37 -1.26 -4.28
C SER A 181 -18.14 -1.79 -5.47
N SER A 182 -19.29 -1.17 -5.74
CA SER A 182 -20.11 -1.42 -6.93
C SER A 182 -20.15 -0.23 -7.90
N THR A 183 -19.61 0.93 -7.53
CA THR A 183 -19.57 2.13 -8.39
C THR A 183 -18.41 2.12 -9.38
N HIS A 184 -17.39 1.29 -9.12
CA HIS A 184 -16.29 1.03 -10.04
C HIS A 184 -15.89 -0.44 -9.99
N SER A 185 -15.39 -0.97 -11.10
CA SER A 185 -15.01 -2.38 -11.25
C SER A 185 -13.53 -2.61 -10.95
N ILE A 186 -13.19 -3.84 -10.55
CA ILE A 186 -11.79 -4.28 -10.45
C ILE A 186 -11.06 -4.22 -11.80
N ASN A 187 -11.78 -4.42 -12.90
CA ASN A 187 -11.20 -4.42 -14.24
C ASN A 187 -10.69 -3.04 -14.66
N GLU A 188 -11.41 -1.95 -14.34
CA GLU A 188 -10.94 -0.58 -14.56
C GLU A 188 -9.65 -0.29 -13.78
N ARG A 189 -9.55 -0.85 -12.56
CA ARG A 189 -8.34 -0.71 -11.73
C ARG A 189 -7.16 -1.47 -12.31
N ILE A 190 -7.38 -2.70 -12.75
CA ILE A 190 -6.38 -3.50 -13.47
C ILE A 190 -5.96 -2.79 -14.77
N GLN A 191 -6.90 -2.17 -15.49
CA GLN A 191 -6.59 -1.44 -16.71
C GLN A 191 -5.72 -0.22 -16.43
N THR A 192 -5.98 0.53 -15.36
CA THR A 192 -5.11 1.64 -14.93
C THR A 192 -3.69 1.15 -14.65
N ILE A 193 -3.53 0.02 -13.95
CA ILE A 193 -2.22 -0.62 -13.73
C ILE A 193 -1.54 -0.94 -15.06
N LYS A 194 -2.26 -1.58 -16.00
CA LYS A 194 -1.71 -1.95 -17.32
C LYS A 194 -1.29 -0.73 -18.14
N ILE A 195 -2.03 0.38 -18.08
CA ILE A 195 -1.65 1.64 -18.73
C ILE A 195 -0.31 2.13 -18.15
N LEU A 196 -0.18 2.18 -16.83
CA LEU A 196 1.03 2.65 -16.16
C LEU A 196 2.25 1.77 -16.43
N LYS A 197 2.07 0.45 -16.56
CA LYS A 197 3.17 -0.48 -16.92
C LYS A 197 3.74 -0.25 -18.33
N LYS A 198 3.11 0.57 -19.18
CA LYS A 198 3.68 1.00 -20.48
C LYS A 198 4.78 2.06 -20.32
N TYR A 199 4.89 2.68 -19.15
CA TYR A 199 5.79 3.79 -18.87
C TYR A 199 6.86 3.37 -17.84
N PRO A 200 8.00 4.09 -17.75
CA PRO A 200 9.02 3.86 -16.73
C PRO A 200 8.60 4.40 -15.35
N VAL A 201 7.43 3.98 -14.86
CA VAL A 201 6.85 4.34 -13.56
C VAL A 201 6.66 3.08 -12.74
N ARG A 202 7.04 3.13 -11.46
CA ARG A 202 6.78 2.05 -10.52
C ARG A 202 5.30 2.04 -10.14
N VAL A 203 4.65 0.89 -10.26
CA VAL A 203 3.26 0.73 -9.84
C VAL A 203 3.20 0.23 -8.40
N CYS A 204 2.54 1.02 -7.55
CA CYS A 204 2.23 0.68 -6.18
C CYS A 204 0.79 0.15 -6.10
N SER A 205 0.59 -1.14 -5.84
CA SER A 205 -0.76 -1.72 -5.75
C SER A 205 -0.81 -2.88 -4.77
N GLY A 206 -1.80 -2.85 -3.89
CA GLY A 206 -1.98 -3.86 -2.86
C GLY A 206 -3.41 -3.95 -2.35
N GLY A 207 -3.56 -4.23 -1.06
CA GLY A 207 -4.81 -4.69 -0.46
C GLY A 207 -5.12 -4.12 0.92
N ILE A 208 -6.33 -4.42 1.40
CA ILE A 208 -6.76 -4.19 2.78
C ILE A 208 -7.10 -5.54 3.42
N LEU A 209 -6.51 -5.80 4.57
CA LEU A 209 -6.73 -6.99 5.39
C LEU A 209 -7.86 -6.73 6.39
N GLY A 210 -8.83 -7.64 6.47
CA GLY A 210 -9.93 -7.59 7.41
C GLY A 210 -11.21 -6.92 6.88
N VAL A 211 -11.37 -6.76 5.57
CA VAL A 211 -12.63 -6.29 4.93
C VAL A 211 -13.70 -7.37 4.80
N GLY A 212 -13.41 -8.59 5.28
CA GLY A 212 -14.28 -9.77 5.15
C GLY A 212 -13.70 -10.84 4.22
N GLU A 213 -12.50 -10.62 3.69
CA GLU A 213 -11.78 -11.57 2.86
C GLU A 213 -11.15 -12.70 3.69
N THR A 214 -11.04 -13.88 3.10
CA THR A 214 -10.37 -15.05 3.69
C THR A 214 -8.85 -15.01 3.46
N MET A 215 -8.10 -15.89 4.13
CA MET A 215 -6.67 -16.05 3.84
C MET A 215 -6.41 -16.47 2.39
N GLU A 216 -7.26 -17.34 1.82
CA GLU A 216 -7.18 -17.71 0.40
C GLU A 216 -7.39 -16.50 -0.51
N ASP A 217 -8.32 -15.62 -0.18
CA ASP A 217 -8.58 -14.39 -0.92
C ASP A 217 -7.35 -13.45 -0.94
N ARG A 218 -6.60 -13.39 0.17
CA ARG A 218 -5.34 -12.64 0.28
C ARG A 218 -4.24 -13.25 -0.59
N ILE A 219 -4.13 -14.57 -0.59
CA ILE A 219 -3.15 -15.29 -1.42
C ILE A 219 -3.47 -15.09 -2.91
N LYS A 220 -4.74 -15.21 -3.31
CA LYS A 220 -5.20 -14.91 -4.69
C LYS A 220 -4.83 -13.49 -5.11
N LEU A 221 -5.02 -12.50 -4.22
CA LEU A 221 -4.58 -11.13 -4.47
C LEU A 221 -3.06 -11.05 -4.68
N ALA A 222 -2.24 -11.68 -3.83
CA ALA A 222 -0.79 -11.65 -3.97
C ALA A 222 -0.31 -12.25 -5.31
N PHE A 223 -0.87 -13.37 -5.75
CA PHE A 223 -0.56 -13.95 -7.06
C PHE A 223 -1.02 -13.04 -8.22
N LEU A 224 -2.18 -12.38 -8.10
CA LEU A 224 -2.61 -11.41 -9.10
C LEU A 224 -1.64 -10.22 -9.19
N LEU A 225 -1.21 -9.68 -8.06
CA LEU A 225 -0.24 -8.59 -8.00
C LEU A 225 1.11 -9.00 -8.62
N LYS A 226 1.58 -10.22 -8.32
CA LYS A 226 2.76 -10.81 -8.96
C LYS A 226 2.61 -10.87 -10.48
N ASN A 227 1.48 -11.37 -10.98
CA ASN A 227 1.21 -11.50 -12.42
C ASN A 227 1.08 -10.16 -13.13
N LEU A 228 0.62 -9.12 -12.43
CA LEU A 228 0.59 -7.75 -12.95
C LEU A 228 1.96 -7.06 -12.88
N ASN A 229 2.98 -7.73 -12.33
CA ASN A 229 4.34 -7.21 -12.14
C ASN A 229 4.34 -5.85 -11.45
N VAL A 230 3.59 -5.72 -10.35
CA VAL A 230 3.61 -4.51 -9.52
C VAL A 230 4.94 -4.40 -8.80
N ASP A 231 5.39 -3.17 -8.58
CA ASP A 231 6.73 -2.88 -8.07
C ASP A 231 6.73 -2.74 -6.53
N ILE A 232 5.62 -2.21 -5.99
CA ILE A 232 5.43 -1.96 -4.57
C ILE A 232 4.03 -2.45 -4.15
N ILE A 233 3.96 -3.20 -3.05
CA ILE A 233 2.73 -3.81 -2.54
C ILE A 233 2.42 -3.24 -1.16
N PRO A 234 1.55 -2.22 -1.07
CA PRO A 234 1.05 -1.72 0.19
C PRO A 234 0.01 -2.68 0.76
N LEU A 235 0.25 -3.19 1.96
CA LEU A 235 -0.74 -3.88 2.75
C LEU A 235 -1.26 -2.94 3.83
N ASN A 236 -2.58 -2.80 3.87
CA ASN A 236 -3.31 -2.04 4.87
C ASN A 236 -4.05 -3.02 5.75
N VAL A 237 -4.27 -2.68 7.00
CA VAL A 237 -5.21 -3.37 7.88
C VAL A 237 -6.42 -2.46 8.06
N LEU A 238 -7.62 -3.02 7.95
CA LEU A 238 -8.86 -2.28 8.10
C LEU A 238 -8.88 -1.56 9.45
N ILE A 239 -9.13 -0.26 9.40
CA ILE A 239 -9.47 0.55 10.57
C ILE A 239 -10.98 0.80 10.47
N PRO A 240 -11.80 0.16 11.31
CA PRO A 240 -13.23 0.44 11.33
C PRO A 240 -13.47 1.89 11.73
N ILE A 241 -14.11 2.65 10.84
CA ILE A 241 -14.42 4.07 11.05
C ILE A 241 -15.94 4.20 11.19
N LYS A 242 -16.37 4.89 12.25
CA LYS A 242 -17.78 5.19 12.52
C LYS A 242 -18.43 5.86 11.31
N GLY A 243 -19.61 5.38 10.93
CA GLY A 243 -20.40 5.85 9.79
C GLY A 243 -20.10 5.14 8.47
N THR A 244 -19.03 4.33 8.38
CA THR A 244 -18.76 3.48 7.21
C THR A 244 -19.54 2.18 7.27
N LYS A 245 -19.72 1.52 6.12
CA LYS A 245 -20.36 0.19 6.05
C LYS A 245 -19.64 -0.87 6.91
N LEU A 246 -18.34 -0.69 7.15
CA LEU A 246 -17.51 -1.62 7.92
C LEU A 246 -17.22 -1.13 9.35
N GLU A 247 -17.99 -0.18 9.90
CA GLU A 247 -17.74 0.36 11.26
C GLU A 247 -17.76 -0.70 12.37
N GLY A 248 -18.57 -1.76 12.20
CA GLY A 248 -18.70 -2.87 13.15
C GLY A 248 -17.84 -4.09 12.81
N GLN A 249 -16.99 -4.01 11.80
CA GLN A 249 -16.20 -5.15 11.33
C GLN A 249 -15.21 -5.60 12.40
N GLN A 250 -15.14 -6.92 12.64
CA GLN A 250 -14.21 -7.48 13.61
C GLN A 250 -12.76 -7.25 13.14
N LYS A 251 -11.92 -6.83 14.09
CA LYS A 251 -10.50 -6.61 13.87
C LYS A 251 -9.79 -7.94 13.61
N ILE A 252 -8.98 -7.97 12.55
CA ILE A 252 -8.06 -9.07 12.27
C ILE A 252 -7.03 -9.20 13.40
N SER A 253 -6.61 -10.43 13.71
CA SER A 253 -5.61 -10.67 14.75
C SER A 253 -4.19 -10.28 14.26
N PRO A 254 -3.29 -9.82 15.15
CA PRO A 254 -1.88 -9.58 14.79
C PRO A 254 -1.20 -10.80 14.16
N LEU A 255 -1.54 -12.01 14.63
CA LEU A 255 -1.03 -13.26 14.07
C LEU A 255 -1.39 -13.43 12.59
N GLU A 256 -2.64 -13.14 12.23
CA GLU A 256 -3.07 -13.21 10.83
C GLU A 256 -2.40 -12.15 9.95
N VAL A 257 -2.15 -10.95 10.48
CA VAL A 257 -1.39 -9.91 9.77
C VAL A 257 0.02 -10.40 9.51
N VAL A 258 0.75 -10.84 10.54
CA VAL A 258 2.11 -11.38 10.44
C VAL A 258 2.19 -12.52 9.42
N LYS A 259 1.25 -13.48 9.51
CA LYS A 259 1.19 -14.59 8.56
C LYS A 259 0.95 -14.10 7.14
N THR A 260 0.06 -13.13 6.94
CA THR A 260 -0.21 -12.56 5.61
C THR A 260 1.04 -11.94 5.01
N PHE A 261 1.80 -11.13 5.77
CA PHE A 261 3.05 -10.54 5.30
C PHE A 261 4.09 -11.60 4.92
N ALA A 262 4.22 -12.65 5.75
CA ALA A 262 5.11 -13.77 5.46
C ALA A 262 4.75 -14.47 4.15
N LEU A 263 3.48 -14.80 3.95
CA LEU A 263 3.03 -15.44 2.72
C LEU A 263 3.19 -14.52 1.50
N PHE A 264 2.90 -13.23 1.63
CA PHE A 264 3.12 -12.27 0.53
C PHE A 264 4.59 -12.27 0.11
N ARG A 265 5.53 -12.16 1.04
CA ARG A 265 6.98 -12.19 0.72
C ARG A 265 7.39 -13.47 0.00
N LEU A 266 6.85 -14.62 0.40
CA LEU A 266 7.13 -15.90 -0.27
C LEU A 266 6.51 -16.00 -1.68
N ILE A 267 5.47 -15.23 -1.98
CA ILE A 267 4.87 -15.16 -3.32
C ILE A 267 5.65 -14.16 -4.20
N VAL A 268 5.97 -12.98 -3.66
CA VAL A 268 6.64 -11.86 -4.33
C VAL A 268 7.99 -11.54 -3.68
N LYS A 269 9.01 -12.32 -4.03
CA LYS A 269 10.32 -12.28 -3.36
C LYS A 269 11.10 -10.98 -3.55
N ASP A 270 10.99 -10.34 -4.71
CA ASP A 270 11.86 -9.24 -5.18
C ASP A 270 11.19 -7.85 -5.15
N LYS A 271 9.97 -7.74 -4.62
CA LYS A 271 9.21 -6.48 -4.60
C LYS A 271 9.27 -5.78 -3.25
N VAL A 272 8.97 -4.49 -3.21
CA VAL A 272 8.71 -3.80 -1.95
C VAL A 272 7.37 -4.27 -1.41
N ILE A 273 7.33 -4.71 -0.15
CA ILE A 273 6.09 -4.92 0.60
C ILE A 273 6.08 -3.88 1.70
N LYS A 274 5.13 -2.94 1.68
CA LYS A 274 5.06 -1.87 2.66
C LYS A 274 3.82 -1.96 3.54
N PHE A 275 4.00 -1.71 4.83
CA PHE A 275 2.90 -1.59 5.77
C PHE A 275 2.38 -0.15 5.76
N ALA A 276 1.14 0.04 5.28
CA ALA A 276 0.48 1.34 5.24
C ALA A 276 -0.49 1.48 6.42
N ALA A 277 -1.80 1.56 6.19
CA ALA A 277 -2.76 1.78 7.29
C ALA A 277 -2.81 0.62 8.29
N GLY A 278 -2.97 0.95 9.58
CA GLY A 278 -3.23 -0.02 10.65
C GLY A 278 -2.02 -0.41 11.51
N ARG A 279 -0.87 0.24 11.30
CA ARG A 279 0.37 0.04 12.08
C ARG A 279 0.16 0.26 13.58
N GLU A 280 -0.54 1.33 13.94
CA GLU A 280 -0.72 1.85 15.29
C GLU A 280 -1.94 1.25 15.98
N THR A 281 -2.82 0.60 15.23
CA THR A 281 -4.08 0.06 15.76
C THR A 281 -3.97 -1.41 16.08
N ILE A 282 -3.57 -2.23 15.10
CA ILE A 282 -3.50 -3.69 15.24
C ILE A 282 -2.13 -4.15 15.67
N MET A 283 -1.07 -3.64 15.03
CA MET A 283 0.29 -4.12 15.32
C MET A 283 0.93 -3.42 16.51
N LYS A 284 0.71 -2.12 16.72
CA LYS A 284 1.25 -1.34 17.86
C LYS A 284 2.76 -1.60 18.04
N ASP A 285 3.14 -2.26 19.14
CA ASP A 285 4.52 -2.59 19.49
C ASP A 285 5.10 -3.75 18.65
N PHE A 286 4.24 -4.56 18.02
CA PHE A 286 4.63 -5.67 17.15
C PHE A 286 4.99 -5.24 15.71
N GLN A 287 5.16 -3.95 15.44
CA GLN A 287 5.55 -3.48 14.10
C GLN A 287 6.91 -4.03 13.64
N GLY A 288 7.87 -4.20 14.56
CA GLY A 288 9.16 -4.85 14.25
C GLY A 288 8.96 -6.26 13.69
N LEU A 289 8.00 -7.01 14.22
CA LEU A 289 7.67 -8.35 13.76
C LEU A 289 7.17 -8.35 12.30
N ILE A 290 6.50 -7.30 11.82
CA ILE A 290 6.09 -7.19 10.42
C ILE A 290 7.29 -7.01 9.48
N MET A 291 8.29 -6.23 9.91
CA MET A 291 9.54 -6.06 9.17
C MET A 291 10.30 -7.40 9.07
N LEU A 292 10.30 -8.17 10.16
CA LEU A 292 10.87 -9.52 10.17
C LEU A 292 10.00 -10.53 9.40
N ALA A 293 8.69 -10.33 9.32
CA ALA A 293 7.79 -11.18 8.54
C ALA A 293 7.85 -10.93 7.03
N GLY A 294 8.74 -10.06 6.56
CA GLY A 294 9.00 -9.88 5.12
C GLY A 294 8.60 -8.51 4.56
N ALA A 295 8.08 -7.60 5.36
CA ALA A 295 7.95 -6.21 4.94
C ALA A 295 9.34 -5.56 4.78
N ASN A 296 9.46 -4.63 3.83
CA ASN A 296 10.66 -3.81 3.62
C ASN A 296 10.26 -2.38 3.25
N GLY A 297 9.20 -1.88 3.88
CA GLY A 297 8.79 -0.49 3.75
C GLY A 297 7.60 -0.16 4.63
N PHE A 298 7.35 1.12 4.84
CA PHE A 298 6.16 1.59 5.54
C PHE A 298 5.82 3.03 5.18
N LEU A 299 4.57 3.40 5.41
CA LEU A 299 4.10 4.79 5.29
C LEU A 299 4.36 5.51 6.62
N THR A 300 5.10 6.62 6.62
CA THR A 300 5.42 7.39 7.81
C THR A 300 4.59 8.67 7.94
N GLY A 301 4.35 9.11 9.18
CA GLY A 301 3.61 10.32 9.51
C GLY A 301 2.11 10.08 9.70
N GLY A 302 1.34 10.11 8.62
CA GLY A 302 -0.13 10.07 8.71
C GLY A 302 -0.82 9.35 7.56
N TYR A 303 -2.08 8.98 7.77
CA TYR A 303 -2.97 8.47 6.73
C TYR A 303 -3.90 9.58 6.23
N LEU A 304 -4.80 9.24 5.31
CA LEU A 304 -5.72 10.19 4.70
C LEU A 304 -6.68 10.84 5.72
N THR A 305 -7.38 10.01 6.49
CA THR A 305 -8.44 10.46 7.41
C THR A 305 -8.18 10.07 8.87
N THR A 306 -7.12 9.31 9.13
CA THR A 306 -6.74 8.84 10.46
C THR A 306 -5.29 9.24 10.75
N LYS A 307 -4.99 9.48 12.03
CA LYS A 307 -3.62 9.78 12.44
C LYS A 307 -2.78 8.50 12.36
N GLY A 308 -1.57 8.65 11.83
CA GLY A 308 -0.52 7.63 11.89
C GLY A 308 0.47 7.93 13.01
N ARG A 309 1.55 7.15 13.05
CA ARG A 309 2.69 7.35 13.94
C ARG A 309 3.51 8.57 13.53
N ARG A 310 4.02 9.33 14.51
CA ARG A 310 4.84 10.52 14.22
C ARG A 310 6.10 10.10 13.46
N SER A 311 6.56 10.98 12.56
CA SER A 311 7.75 10.70 11.76
C SER A 311 9.02 10.54 12.61
N GLU A 312 9.08 11.21 13.75
CA GLU A 312 10.19 11.06 14.70
C GLU A 312 10.23 9.66 15.33
N ASP A 313 9.08 9.15 15.77
CA ASP A 313 8.98 7.80 16.34
C ASP A 313 9.29 6.71 15.28
N ASP A 314 8.96 6.99 14.02
CA ASP A 314 9.30 6.14 12.88
C ASP A 314 10.79 6.15 12.53
N LYS A 315 11.47 7.27 12.75
CA LYS A 315 12.92 7.37 12.60
C LYS A 315 13.64 6.54 13.66
N GLU A 316 13.25 6.68 14.93
CA GLU A 316 13.77 5.85 16.03
C GLU A 316 13.52 4.36 15.77
N PHE A 317 12.34 4.00 15.27
CA PHE A 317 12.02 2.63 14.89
C PHE A 317 12.92 2.10 13.77
N LEU A 318 13.24 2.94 12.79
CA LEU A 318 14.13 2.58 11.69
C LEU A 318 15.57 2.40 12.17
N GLU A 319 16.07 3.27 13.05
CA GLU A 319 17.39 3.15 13.66
C GLU A 319 17.52 1.83 14.45
N ALA A 320 16.55 1.53 15.30
CA ALA A 320 16.51 0.26 16.04
C ALA A 320 16.42 -0.97 15.10
N LEU A 321 15.73 -0.85 13.97
CA LEU A 321 15.66 -1.91 12.97
C LEU A 321 17.02 -2.13 12.29
N TYR A 322 17.79 -1.07 12.03
CA TYR A 322 19.14 -1.21 11.48
C TYR A 322 20.09 -1.84 12.50
N GLU A 323 20.09 -1.41 13.75
CA GLU A 323 20.88 -2.01 14.82
C GLU A 323 20.60 -3.50 15.01
N PHE A 324 19.34 -3.93 14.86
CA PHE A 324 18.97 -5.35 14.93
C PHE A 324 19.53 -6.20 13.77
N GLN A 325 19.90 -5.56 12.66
CA GLN A 325 20.32 -6.23 11.42
C GLN A 325 21.83 -6.29 11.22
N GLU A 326 22.58 -5.55 12.04
CA GLU A 326 24.04 -5.62 12.15
C GLU A 326 24.50 -6.83 12.98
#